data_AF-U1PA89-F1
#
_entry.id   AF-U1PA89-F1
#
_cell.length_a   1.000
_cell.length_b   1.000
_cell.length_c   1.000
_cell.angle_alpha   90.00
_cell.angle_beta   90.00
_cell.angle_gamma   90.00
#
_symmetry.space_group_name_H-M   'P 1'
#
loop_
_entity.id
_entity.type
_entity.pdbx_description
1 polymer ?
#
loop_
_entity_poly.entity_id
_entity_poly.type
_entity_poly.pdbx_seq_one_letter_code
_entity_poly.pdbx_strand_id
1 'polypeptide(L)'
;MTNTQQHKQKARQAQQKAQRNRDTARAKLLQQRKALAARRARNRRESRQRRADTNTSQRSTAHSTMPSQETNEQQSVQHAHSTVPAVPAHSTVPARERLYGQRLHTVTAGETSVGSRNQDAETAADE
;
A
#
# COMPACT_ATOMS: atom_id res chain seq x y z
N MET A 1 -18.91 -49.98 27.99
CA MET A 1 -18.95 -48.51 27.76
C MET A 1 -20.29 -48.16 27.14
N THR A 2 -21.00 -47.15 27.64
CA THR A 2 -22.32 -46.78 27.12
C THR A 2 -22.20 -45.97 25.82
N ASN A 3 -23.19 -46.05 24.92
CA ASN A 3 -23.20 -45.33 23.64
C ASN A 3 -22.92 -43.82 23.80
N THR A 4 -23.46 -43.22 24.87
CA THR A 4 -23.27 -41.80 25.20
C THR A 4 -21.82 -41.43 25.50
N GLN A 5 -21.03 -42.32 26.11
CA GLN A 5 -19.60 -42.08 26.36
C GLN A 5 -18.79 -42.13 25.07
N GLN A 6 -19.13 -43.04 24.15
CA GLN A 6 -18.47 -43.14 22.85
C GLN A 6 -18.73 -41.89 21.99
N HIS A 7 -19.96 -41.38 21.98
CA HIS A 7 -20.28 -40.13 21.27
C HIS A 7 -19.49 -38.93 21.80
N LYS A 8 -19.36 -38.79 23.14
CA LYS A 8 -18.55 -37.73 23.75
C LYS A 8 -17.07 -37.83 23.38
N GLN A 9 -16.52 -39.04 23.33
CA GLN A 9 -15.13 -39.26 22.90
C GLN A 9 -14.92 -38.90 21.43
N LYS A 10 -15.82 -39.34 20.54
CA LYS A 10 -15.77 -38.98 19.12
C LYS A 10 -15.88 -37.47 18.90
N ALA A 11 -16.76 -36.79 19.63
CA ALA A 11 -16.89 -35.33 19.58
C ALA A 11 -15.59 -34.62 19.98
N ARG A 12 -14.94 -35.05 21.07
CA ARG A 12 -13.65 -34.50 21.51
C ARG A 12 -12.56 -34.72 20.46
N GLN A 13 -12.49 -35.92 19.88
CA GLN A 13 -11.52 -36.23 18.82
C GLN A 13 -11.75 -35.36 17.57
N ALA A 14 -13.01 -35.16 17.17
CA ALA A 14 -13.36 -34.30 16.05
C ALA A 14 -12.95 -32.84 16.30
N GLN A 15 -13.18 -32.32 17.51
CA GLN A 15 -12.76 -30.98 17.90
C GLN A 15 -11.23 -30.82 17.85
N GLN A 16 -10.49 -31.77 18.42
CA GLN A 16 -9.02 -31.76 18.38
C GLN A 16 -8.49 -31.80 16.95
N LYS A 17 -9.08 -32.63 16.08
CA LYS A 17 -8.71 -32.70 14.67
C LYS A 17 -8.99 -31.37 13.94
N ALA A 18 -10.15 -30.77 14.17
CA ALA A 18 -10.51 -29.49 13.59
C ALA A 18 -9.53 -28.38 14.01
N GLN A 19 -9.15 -28.34 15.30
CA GLN A 19 -8.17 -27.38 15.81
C GLN A 19 -6.80 -27.55 15.15
N ARG A 20 -6.27 -28.78 15.09
CA ARG A 20 -5.00 -29.07 14.41
C ARG A 20 -5.04 -28.69 12.93
N ASN A 21 -6.12 -28.99 12.24
CA ASN A 21 -6.30 -28.62 10.83
C ASN A 21 -6.32 -27.09 10.64
N ARG A 22 -7.01 -26.37 11.52
CA ARG A 22 -7.04 -24.91 11.49
C ARG A 22 -5.65 -24.33 11.70
N ASP A 23 -4.93 -24.81 12.70
CA ASP A 23 -3.62 -24.26 13.07
C ASP A 23 -2.56 -24.57 12.01
N THR A 24 -2.59 -25.78 11.42
CA THR A 24 -1.72 -26.13 10.29
C THR A 24 -2.03 -25.31 9.03
N ALA A 25 -3.31 -25.08 8.72
CA ALA A 25 -3.71 -24.20 7.61
C ALA A 25 -3.24 -22.76 7.84
N ARG A 26 -3.41 -22.23 9.06
CA ARG A 26 -2.93 -20.90 9.44
C ARG A 26 -1.42 -20.76 9.29
N ALA A 27 -0.65 -21.75 9.75
CA ALA A 27 0.80 -21.76 9.61
C ALA A 27 1.23 -21.70 8.13
N LYS A 28 0.61 -22.51 7.27
CA LYS A 28 0.86 -22.50 5.81
C LYS A 28 0.55 -21.15 5.18
N LEU A 29 -0.59 -20.55 5.50
CA LEU A 29 -0.97 -19.22 4.97
C LEU A 29 0.01 -18.13 5.40
N LEU A 30 0.45 -18.14 6.66
CA LEU A 30 1.45 -17.19 7.16
C LEU A 30 2.79 -17.36 6.45
N GLN A 31 3.23 -18.60 6.21
CA GLN A 31 4.45 -18.89 5.46
C GLN A 31 4.35 -18.38 4.01
N GLN A 32 3.22 -18.64 3.32
CA GLN A 32 2.97 -18.12 1.98
C GLN A 32 2.98 -16.60 1.93
N ARG A 33 2.35 -15.94 2.90
CA ARG A 33 2.37 -14.47 3.01
C ARG A 33 3.78 -13.93 3.15
N LYS A 34 4.61 -14.55 4.01
CA LYS A 34 6.03 -14.16 4.19
C LYS A 34 6.81 -14.32 2.89
N ALA A 35 6.65 -15.45 2.20
CA ALA A 35 7.31 -15.71 0.91
C ALA A 35 6.90 -14.69 -0.17
N LEU A 36 5.60 -14.38 -0.28
CA LEU A 36 5.09 -13.38 -1.22
C LEU A 36 5.61 -11.98 -0.90
N ALA A 37 5.65 -11.60 0.38
CA ALA A 37 6.21 -10.32 0.81
C ALA A 37 7.70 -10.19 0.44
N ALA A 38 8.49 -11.24 0.68
CA ALA A 38 9.89 -11.29 0.29
C ALA A 38 10.09 -11.18 -1.24
N ARG A 39 9.26 -11.91 -2.01
CA ARG A 39 9.27 -11.82 -3.49
C ARG A 39 8.95 -10.42 -3.98
N ARG A 40 7.90 -9.78 -3.43
CA ARG A 40 7.52 -8.40 -3.78
C ARG A 40 8.63 -7.40 -3.43
N ALA A 41 9.28 -7.55 -2.28
CA ALA A 41 10.40 -6.70 -1.89
C ALA A 41 11.57 -6.84 -2.88
N ARG A 42 11.92 -8.07 -3.26
CA ARG A 42 12.96 -8.35 -4.25
C ARG A 42 12.62 -7.74 -5.62
N ASN A 43 11.41 -7.95 -6.11
CA ASN A 43 10.96 -7.42 -7.39
C ASN A 43 10.98 -5.88 -7.43
N ARG A 44 10.59 -5.22 -6.33
CA ARG A 44 10.72 -3.76 -6.19
C ARG A 44 12.18 -3.31 -6.26
N ARG A 45 13.10 -4.01 -5.60
CA ARG A 45 14.53 -3.70 -5.65
C ARG A 45 15.10 -3.86 -7.06
N GLU A 46 14.80 -4.97 -7.72
CA GLU A 46 15.24 -5.23 -9.11
C GLU A 46 14.66 -4.21 -10.10
N SER A 47 13.39 -3.84 -9.94
CA SER A 47 12.76 -2.82 -10.78
C SER A 47 13.41 -1.44 -10.59
N ARG A 48 13.72 -1.06 -9.34
CA ARG A 48 14.46 0.18 -9.04
C ARG A 48 15.86 0.17 -9.65
N GLN A 49 16.59 -0.95 -9.52
CA GLN A 49 17.93 -1.09 -10.10
C GLN A 49 17.87 -0.95 -11.63
N ARG A 50 16.97 -1.68 -12.30
CA ARG A 50 16.80 -1.57 -13.76
C ARG A 50 16.44 -0.16 -14.20
N ARG A 51 15.62 0.58 -13.45
CA ARG A 51 15.31 1.98 -13.74
C ARG A 51 16.53 2.89 -13.56
N ALA A 52 17.35 2.66 -12.53
CA ALA A 52 18.61 3.40 -12.35
C ALA A 52 19.59 3.12 -13.49
N ASP A 53 19.78 1.85 -13.89
CA ASP A 53 20.66 1.47 -15.00
C ASP A 53 20.14 2.02 -16.35
N THR A 54 18.82 2.15 -16.53
CA THR A 54 18.18 2.76 -17.70
C THR A 54 18.27 4.29 -17.70
N ASN A 55 18.45 4.95 -16.55
CA ASN A 55 18.71 6.39 -16.50
C ASN A 55 20.18 6.72 -16.85
N THR A 56 21.11 5.79 -16.66
CA THR A 56 22.54 5.97 -17.01
C THR A 56 22.83 5.64 -18.47
N SER A 57 22.05 4.75 -19.07
CA SER A 57 22.13 4.43 -20.50
C SER A 57 20.88 5.00 -21.16
N GLN A 58 21.00 6.11 -21.90
CA GLN A 58 19.91 6.73 -22.67
C GLN A 58 19.20 5.68 -23.55
N ARG A 59 18.23 4.97 -22.97
CA ARG A 59 17.52 3.93 -23.67
C ARG A 59 16.39 4.61 -24.40
N SER A 60 16.61 4.82 -25.69
CA SER A 60 15.63 5.29 -26.65
C SER A 60 14.29 4.57 -26.41
N THR A 61 13.28 5.35 -26.02
CA THR A 61 11.87 4.95 -25.95
C THR A 61 11.28 4.65 -27.33
N ALA A 62 12.10 4.67 -28.38
CA ALA A 62 11.75 4.57 -29.80
C ALA A 62 10.97 3.30 -30.19
N HIS A 63 11.00 2.24 -29.37
CA HIS A 63 10.31 0.98 -29.65
C HIS A 63 9.32 0.55 -28.55
N SER A 64 9.01 1.41 -27.58
CA SER A 64 7.95 1.15 -26.61
C SER A 64 6.59 1.40 -27.24
N THR A 65 5.75 0.37 -27.35
CA THR A 65 4.33 0.52 -27.71
C THR A 65 3.47 0.99 -26.53
N MET A 66 4.04 1.09 -25.33
CA MET A 66 3.37 1.65 -24.17
C MET A 66 3.50 3.18 -24.19
N PRO A 67 2.38 3.92 -24.02
CA PRO A 67 2.44 5.38 -23.98
C PRO A 67 3.29 5.84 -22.79
N SER A 68 4.12 6.85 -23.00
CA SER A 68 4.88 7.51 -21.93
C SER A 68 3.89 8.06 -20.89
N GLN A 69 3.99 7.61 -19.64
CA GLN A 69 3.18 8.12 -18.53
C GLN A 69 4.09 8.97 -17.65
N GLU A 70 4.09 10.28 -17.88
CA GLU A 70 5.02 11.22 -17.24
C GLU A 70 4.41 11.86 -15.99
N THR A 71 3.08 11.92 -15.91
CA THR A 71 2.36 12.58 -14.81
C THR A 71 1.08 11.86 -14.40
N ASN A 72 0.65 12.06 -13.15
CA ASN A 72 -0.63 11.54 -12.63
C ASN A 72 -1.84 12.06 -13.42
N GLU A 73 -1.74 13.28 -13.96
CA GLU A 73 -2.76 13.89 -14.81
C GLU A 73 -2.96 13.07 -16.10
N GLN A 74 -1.88 12.62 -16.73
CA GLN A 74 -1.94 11.76 -17.92
C GLN A 74 -2.51 10.36 -17.62
N GLN A 75 -2.29 9.81 -16.42
CA GLN A 75 -2.97 8.59 -15.97
C GLN A 75 -4.47 8.82 -15.75
N SER A 76 -4.88 10.00 -15.27
CA SER A 76 -6.30 10.32 -15.06
C SER A 76 -7.09 10.34 -16.38
N VAL A 77 -6.47 10.75 -17.49
CA VAL A 77 -7.08 10.73 -18.84
C VAL A 77 -7.28 9.30 -19.34
N GLN A 78 -6.43 8.34 -18.99
CA GLN A 78 -6.67 6.92 -19.32
C GLN A 78 -7.86 6.33 -18.56
N HIS A 79 -8.27 6.98 -17.46
CA HIS A 79 -9.50 6.70 -16.73
C HIS A 79 -10.64 7.64 -17.14
N ALA A 80 -10.66 8.17 -18.37
CA ALA A 80 -11.75 8.99 -18.91
C ALA A 80 -13.12 8.27 -18.93
N HIS A 81 -13.14 6.95 -18.79
CA HIS A 81 -14.37 6.16 -18.61
C HIS A 81 -14.82 6.06 -17.15
N SER A 82 -14.12 6.70 -16.21
CA SER A 82 -14.56 6.83 -14.83
C SER A 82 -15.82 7.70 -14.79
N THR A 83 -16.96 7.07 -14.52
CA THR A 83 -18.23 7.76 -14.22
C THR A 83 -18.23 8.41 -12.84
N VAL A 84 -17.16 8.26 -12.06
CA VAL A 84 -17.03 8.87 -10.74
C VAL A 84 -16.66 10.34 -10.93
N PRO A 85 -17.50 11.29 -10.47
CA PRO A 85 -17.20 12.71 -10.57
C PRO A 85 -15.97 13.05 -9.72
N ALA A 86 -15.07 13.88 -10.26
CA ALA A 86 -13.88 14.35 -9.55
C ALA A 86 -14.24 15.03 -8.23
N VAL A 87 -15.35 15.79 -8.21
CA VAL A 87 -15.93 16.44 -7.03
C VAL A 87 -17.40 16.03 -6.91
N PRO A 88 -17.84 15.44 -5.79
CA PRO A 88 -19.26 15.13 -5.56
C PRO A 88 -20.07 16.42 -5.40
N ALA A 89 -21.26 16.45 -5.98
CA ALA A 89 -22.12 17.64 -6.03
C ALA A 89 -22.47 18.27 -4.67
N HIS A 90 -22.45 17.49 -3.59
CA HIS A 90 -22.87 17.93 -2.25
C HIS A 90 -21.78 17.77 -1.18
N SER A 91 -20.52 17.58 -1.59
CA SER A 91 -19.41 17.40 -0.65
C SER A 91 -18.58 18.68 -0.55
N THR A 92 -18.70 19.38 0.58
CA THR A 92 -17.82 20.50 0.94
C THR A 92 -16.48 20.02 1.50
N VAL A 93 -16.35 18.72 1.80
CA VAL A 93 -15.14 18.11 2.38
C VAL A 93 -14.06 17.97 1.29
N PRO A 94 -12.81 18.42 1.54
CA PRO A 94 -11.73 18.31 0.57
C PRO A 94 -11.42 16.85 0.24
N ALA A 95 -11.02 16.60 -1.01
CA ALA A 95 -10.87 15.23 -1.53
C ALA A 95 -9.92 14.36 -0.68
N ARG A 96 -8.83 14.94 -0.16
CA ARG A 96 -7.87 14.22 0.69
C ARG A 96 -8.52 13.71 1.98
N GLU A 97 -9.26 14.55 2.68
CA GLU A 97 -9.98 14.16 3.91
C GLU A 97 -11.06 13.12 3.62
N ARG A 98 -11.77 13.25 2.49
CA ARG A 98 -12.82 12.31 2.08
C ARG A 98 -12.29 10.93 1.72
N LEU A 99 -11.15 10.85 1.02
CA LEU A 99 -10.58 9.59 0.55
C LEU A 99 -9.79 8.84 1.63
N TYR A 100 -9.07 9.58 2.47
CA TYR A 100 -8.12 9.01 3.43
C TYR A 100 -8.61 9.08 4.89
N GLY A 101 -9.72 9.80 5.13
CA GLY A 101 -10.27 10.06 6.47
C GLY A 101 -9.52 11.15 7.22
N GLN A 102 -10.20 11.82 8.16
CA GLN A 102 -9.63 12.93 8.94
C GLN A 102 -8.36 12.53 9.72
N ARG A 103 -8.32 11.32 10.29
CA ARG A 103 -7.15 10.87 11.09
C ARG A 103 -5.87 10.79 10.26
N LEU A 104 -5.95 10.32 9.02
CA LEU A 104 -4.78 10.22 8.15
C LEU A 104 -4.42 11.60 7.56
N HIS A 105 -5.43 12.45 7.31
CA HIS A 105 -5.19 13.84 6.94
C HIS A 105 -4.43 14.61 8.03
N THR A 106 -4.83 14.52 9.29
CA THR A 106 -4.15 15.24 10.38
C THR A 106 -2.70 14.79 10.55
N VAL A 107 -2.41 13.50 10.36
CA VAL A 107 -1.04 12.97 10.44
C VAL A 107 -0.18 13.53 9.31
N THR A 108 -0.69 13.53 8.08
CA THR A 108 0.08 13.98 6.89
C THR A 108 0.16 15.50 6.73
N ALA A 109 -0.87 16.23 7.16
CA ALA A 109 -0.89 17.69 7.21
C ALA A 109 -0.01 18.24 8.37
N GLY A 110 0.07 17.51 9.49
CA GLY A 110 0.98 17.84 10.60
C GLY A 110 2.45 17.73 10.21
N GLU A 111 2.81 16.77 9.36
CA GLU A 111 4.18 16.59 8.87
C GLU A 111 4.62 17.68 7.88
N THR A 112 3.69 18.33 7.19
CA THR A 112 3.99 19.41 6.22
C THR A 112 4.13 20.79 6.88
N SER A 113 3.64 20.97 8.11
CA SER A 113 3.75 22.22 8.87
C SER A 113 5.12 22.46 9.52
N VAL A 114 6.03 21.48 9.52
CA VAL A 114 7.33 21.59 10.21
C VAL A 114 8.47 22.01 9.26
N GLY A 115 8.17 22.27 7.98
CA GLY A 115 9.17 22.60 6.95
C GLY A 115 9.36 24.09 6.64
N SER A 116 8.73 25.02 7.37
CA SER A 116 8.85 26.46 7.12
C SER A 116 9.12 27.23 8.41
N ARG A 117 10.34 27.09 8.93
CA ARG A 117 10.90 28.05 9.88
C ARG A 117 12.42 28.07 9.67
N ASN A 118 12.95 29.26 9.44
CA ASN A 118 14.36 29.65 9.31
C ASN A 118 14.86 29.80 7.87
N GLN A 119 14.30 30.77 7.16
CA GLN A 119 15.10 31.79 6.48
C GLN A 119 14.56 33.14 6.98
N ASP A 120 15.42 34.14 7.09
CA ASP A 120 15.14 35.51 7.57
C ASP A 120 15.42 35.75 9.07
N ALA A 121 16.69 35.95 9.39
CA ALA A 121 17.12 36.96 10.36
C ALA A 121 18.56 37.40 10.01
N GLU A 122 18.65 38.59 9.42
CA GLU A 122 19.84 39.40 9.26
C GLU A 122 20.54 39.64 10.61
N THR A 123 21.87 39.66 10.60
CA THR A 123 22.63 40.49 11.54
C THR A 123 23.75 41.17 10.78
N ALA A 124 23.50 42.42 10.41
CA ALA A 124 24.52 43.42 10.15
C ALA A 124 24.80 44.20 11.45
N ALA A 125 26.04 44.70 11.54
CA ALA A 125 26.58 45.76 12.43
C ALA A 125 27.15 45.39 13.81
N ASP A 126 28.47 45.60 13.91
CA ASP A 126 29.30 46.24 14.97
C ASP A 126 30.63 45.45 15.10
N GLU A 127 31.84 46.00 15.06
CA GLU A 127 32.44 47.35 15.14
C GLU A 127 33.78 47.32 14.37
#